data_AF-A0A9D6RQG6-F1
#
_entry.id   AF-A0A9D6RQG6-F1
#
_cell.length_a   1.000
_cell.length_b   1.000
_cell.length_c   1.000
_cell.angle_alpha   90.00
_cell.angle_beta   90.00
_cell.angle_gamma   90.00
#
_symmetry.space_group_name_H-M   'P 1'
#
loop_
_entity.id
_entity.type
_entity.pdbx_description
1 polymer ?
#
loop_
_entity_poly.entity_id
_entity_poly.type
_entity_poly.pdbx_seq_one_letter_code
_entity_poly.pdbx_strand_id
1 'polypeptide(L)'
;MKATGKRFFTNAMTGHLMAWSILLGTLWPARALAQETVVVGIPTGAENALEFVIRSDQDGAVLTHYGYLTHIFGLADEALFSDPTIRTEATAHFTFWATTTLTARQELGNLIITTALGTLTIYFNDTPGGDFNNPASFTRGRPIATYSVRHHNVLTVLAPNEGITLGVAELAQLSAESFALNAGSHRLGRPGLGARLQASGQGRRTQVEPLKAFVLLGAHVIVTER
;
A
#
# COMPACT_ATOMS: atom_id res chain seq x y z
N MET A 1 2.04 -82.18 37.98
CA MET A 1 2.30 -81.14 36.96
C MET A 1 3.82 -81.04 36.77
N LYS A 2 4.31 -81.35 35.55
CA LYS A 2 5.63 -81.05 34.91
C LYS A 2 6.91 -81.17 35.79
N ALA A 3 7.76 -82.19 35.70
CA ALA A 3 8.59 -82.74 34.60
C ALA A 3 9.93 -81.97 34.35
N THR A 4 11.04 -82.70 34.61
CA THR A 4 12.36 -82.75 33.89
C THR A 4 13.18 -81.47 33.68
N GLY A 5 14.52 -81.41 33.78
CA GLY A 5 15.58 -82.41 33.84
C GLY A 5 16.70 -82.10 32.81
N LYS A 6 17.97 -82.33 33.20
CA LYS A 6 19.24 -82.44 32.39
C LYS A 6 19.90 -81.12 31.93
N ARG A 7 21.15 -80.78 32.31
CA ARG A 7 22.52 -81.36 32.18
C ARG A 7 23.29 -80.89 30.92
N PHE A 8 24.36 -80.12 31.17
CA PHE A 8 25.69 -79.95 30.54
C PHE A 8 25.85 -80.06 29.02
N PHE A 9 26.55 -79.10 28.41
CA PHE A 9 27.92 -79.23 27.86
C PHE A 9 28.42 -77.86 27.31
N THR A 10 29.69 -77.56 27.55
CA THR A 10 30.49 -76.47 26.95
C THR A 10 30.98 -76.86 25.56
N ASN A 11 31.03 -75.90 24.61
CA ASN A 11 32.11 -75.80 23.64
C ASN A 11 32.18 -74.43 22.94
N ALA A 12 33.41 -74.03 22.65
CA ALA A 12 33.85 -72.82 21.95
C ALA A 12 33.39 -72.74 20.48
N MET A 13 33.32 -71.53 19.90
CA MET A 13 33.90 -71.22 18.57
C MET A 13 33.61 -69.78 18.06
N THR A 14 34.66 -69.17 17.51
CA THR A 14 34.74 -68.31 16.31
C THR A 14 33.94 -67.00 16.20
N GLY A 15 34.66 -65.93 15.86
CA GLY A 15 34.14 -64.59 15.67
C GLY A 15 33.44 -64.35 14.34
N HIS A 16 32.66 -63.27 14.31
CA HIS A 16 32.24 -62.56 13.10
C HIS A 16 32.28 -61.05 13.37
N LEU A 17 32.95 -60.35 12.46
CA LEU A 17 32.99 -58.89 12.34
C LEU A 17 31.56 -58.37 12.14
N MET A 18 31.05 -57.57 13.08
CA MET A 18 29.85 -56.76 12.88
C MET A 18 30.24 -55.49 12.12
N ALA A 19 29.96 -55.45 10.82
CA ALA A 19 29.92 -54.22 10.05
C ALA A 19 28.67 -53.42 10.47
N TRP A 20 28.87 -52.32 11.21
CA TRP A 20 27.82 -51.33 11.44
C TRP A 20 27.75 -50.42 10.21
N SER A 21 26.76 -50.65 9.35
CA SER A 21 26.41 -49.75 8.27
C SER A 21 25.80 -48.47 8.85
N ILE A 22 26.57 -47.38 8.85
CA ILE A 22 26.05 -46.04 9.11
C ILE A 22 25.21 -45.65 7.89
N LEU A 23 23.89 -45.66 8.03
CA LEU A 23 22.99 -44.96 7.12
C LEU A 23 23.18 -43.45 7.36
N LEU A 24 24.04 -42.81 6.56
CA LEU A 24 23.97 -41.36 6.38
C LEU A 24 22.68 -41.04 5.63
N GLY A 25 21.62 -40.73 6.37
CA GLY A 25 20.46 -40.05 5.81
C GLY A 25 20.89 -38.68 5.32
N THR A 26 20.95 -38.50 4.00
CA THR A 26 21.11 -37.19 3.39
C THR A 26 19.83 -36.39 3.63
N LEU A 27 19.83 -35.58 4.69
CA LEU A 27 18.87 -34.48 4.86
C LEU A 27 19.12 -33.49 3.72
N TRP A 28 18.36 -33.65 2.63
CA TRP A 28 18.22 -32.58 1.65
C TRP A 28 17.56 -31.41 2.37
N PRO A 29 18.20 -30.24 2.49
CA PRO A 29 17.47 -29.07 2.96
C PRO A 29 16.38 -28.80 1.92
N ALA A 30 15.12 -28.86 2.34
CA ALA A 30 14.01 -28.38 1.54
C ALA A 30 14.33 -26.91 1.20
N ARG A 31 14.69 -26.67 -0.06
CA ARG A 31 14.91 -25.32 -0.56
C ARG A 31 13.53 -24.68 -0.57
N ALA A 32 13.23 -23.82 0.41
CA ALA A 32 12.05 -22.99 0.35
C ALA A 32 12.14 -22.22 -0.98
N LEU A 33 11.22 -22.51 -1.91
CA LEU A 33 11.10 -21.72 -3.12
C LEU A 33 10.72 -20.31 -2.66
N ALA A 34 11.58 -19.33 -2.92
CA ALA A 34 11.23 -17.94 -2.70
C ALA A 34 9.98 -17.66 -3.52
N GLN A 35 8.88 -17.35 -2.85
CA GLN A 35 7.63 -17.01 -3.49
C GLN A 35 7.85 -15.72 -4.30
N GLU A 36 7.57 -15.77 -5.60
CA GLU A 36 7.79 -14.65 -6.50
C GLU A 36 6.95 -13.44 -6.05
N THR A 37 7.58 -12.26 -6.02
CA THR A 37 6.87 -11.03 -5.70
C THR A 37 5.92 -10.66 -6.84
N VAL A 38 4.63 -10.67 -6.55
CA VAL A 38 3.57 -10.30 -7.51
C VAL A 38 3.50 -8.79 -7.67
N VAL A 39 3.56 -8.29 -8.90
CA VAL A 39 3.38 -6.86 -9.18
C VAL A 39 1.89 -6.54 -9.28
N VAL A 40 1.44 -5.53 -8.52
CA VAL A 40 0.06 -5.04 -8.48
C VAL A 40 0.00 -3.55 -8.85
N GLY A 41 -1.19 -3.00 -9.09
CA GLY A 41 -1.38 -1.60 -9.48
C GLY A 41 -0.99 -1.27 -10.92
N ILE A 42 -0.88 -2.28 -11.79
CA ILE A 42 -0.63 -2.09 -13.24
C ILE A 42 -1.67 -2.87 -14.04
N PRO A 43 -2.81 -2.25 -14.40
CA PRO A 43 -3.81 -2.86 -15.26
C PRO A 43 -3.27 -3.21 -16.64
N THR A 44 -3.82 -4.25 -17.26
CA THR A 44 -3.55 -4.59 -18.67
C THR A 44 -4.53 -3.91 -19.62
N GLY A 45 -5.72 -3.52 -19.13
CA GLY A 45 -6.76 -2.80 -19.87
C GLY A 45 -6.97 -1.35 -19.40
N ALA A 46 -8.20 -0.86 -19.60
CA ALA A 46 -8.65 0.50 -19.26
C ALA A 46 -9.20 0.61 -17.82
N GLU A 47 -8.74 -0.25 -16.92
CA GLU A 47 -9.19 -0.29 -15.53
C GLU A 47 -8.43 0.72 -14.67
N ASN A 48 -9.02 1.08 -13.54
CA ASN A 48 -8.34 1.88 -12.53
C ASN A 48 -7.18 1.07 -11.93
N ALA A 49 -6.00 1.69 -11.83
CA ALA A 49 -4.87 1.13 -11.14
C ALA A 49 -5.04 1.22 -9.62
N LEU A 50 -5.55 2.37 -9.14
CA LEU A 50 -5.74 2.69 -7.74
C LEU A 50 -6.98 3.56 -7.57
N GLU A 51 -7.62 3.48 -6.40
CA GLU A 51 -8.67 4.42 -5.98
C GLU A 51 -8.42 4.88 -4.54
N PHE A 52 -8.81 6.13 -4.24
CA PHE A 52 -8.49 6.80 -2.99
C PHE A 52 -9.71 7.50 -2.38
N VAL A 53 -9.73 7.51 -1.05
CA VAL A 53 -10.43 8.53 -0.25
C VAL A 53 -9.38 9.50 0.27
N ILE A 54 -9.57 10.79 0.02
CA ILE A 54 -8.57 11.82 0.27
C ILE A 54 -9.16 12.94 1.12
N ARG A 55 -8.42 13.34 2.14
CA ARG A 55 -8.53 14.68 2.73
C ARG A 55 -7.32 15.49 2.32
N SER A 56 -7.57 16.72 1.85
CA SER A 56 -6.54 17.70 1.55
C SER A 56 -6.73 18.90 2.48
N ASP A 57 -5.75 19.19 3.32
CA ASP A 57 -5.70 20.41 4.12
C ASP A 57 -4.74 21.41 3.45
N GLN A 58 -5.15 22.67 3.40
CA GLN A 58 -4.36 23.78 2.86
C GLN A 58 -4.00 24.75 3.98
N ASP A 59 -2.72 25.10 4.05
CA ASP A 59 -2.19 26.19 4.88
C ASP A 59 -1.30 27.09 4.01
N GLY A 60 -1.83 28.26 3.65
CA GLY A 60 -1.23 29.16 2.68
C GLY A 60 -1.00 28.47 1.32
N ALA A 61 0.28 28.39 0.93
CA ALA A 61 0.70 27.76 -0.32
C ALA A 61 0.97 26.25 -0.19
N VAL A 62 0.95 25.69 1.02
CA VAL A 62 1.23 24.27 1.25
C VAL A 62 -0.07 23.50 1.35
N LEU A 63 -0.13 22.36 0.65
CA LEU A 63 -1.21 21.40 0.75
C LEU A 63 -0.66 20.09 1.27
N THR A 64 -1.41 19.50 2.18
CA THR A 64 -1.15 18.17 2.74
C THR A 64 -2.33 17.28 2.40
N HIS A 65 -2.07 16.21 1.67
CA HIS A 65 -3.07 15.24 1.24
C HIS A 65 -2.82 13.94 1.97
N TYR A 66 -3.86 13.35 2.54
CA TYR A 66 -3.75 12.09 3.27
C TYR A 66 -5.07 11.34 3.23
N GLY A 67 -4.98 10.03 3.46
CA GLY A 67 -6.13 9.15 3.37
C GLY A 67 -5.71 7.72 3.09
N TYR A 68 -6.59 6.96 2.46
CA TYR A 68 -6.40 5.53 2.24
C TYR A 68 -6.88 5.09 0.86
N LEU A 69 -6.38 3.94 0.43
CA LEU A 69 -6.75 3.34 -0.84
C LEU A 69 -7.97 2.44 -0.65
N THR A 70 -8.91 2.51 -1.58
CA THR A 70 -10.09 1.64 -1.63
C THR A 70 -9.98 0.54 -2.68
N HIS A 71 -9.07 0.71 -3.65
CA HIS A 71 -8.81 -0.26 -4.71
C HIS A 71 -7.32 -0.25 -5.07
N ILE A 72 -6.77 -1.44 -5.35
CA ILE A 72 -5.46 -1.64 -5.98
C ILE A 72 -5.64 -2.76 -7.00
N PHE A 73 -5.40 -2.47 -8.28
CA PHE A 73 -5.53 -3.48 -9.33
C PHE A 73 -4.65 -4.70 -9.04
N GLY A 74 -5.22 -5.90 -9.14
CA GLY A 74 -4.51 -7.15 -8.85
C GLY A 74 -4.57 -7.58 -7.37
N LEU A 75 -5.27 -6.84 -6.51
CA LEU A 75 -5.67 -7.28 -5.17
C LEU A 75 -7.20 -7.31 -5.07
N ALA A 76 -7.72 -8.18 -4.20
CA ALA A 76 -9.13 -8.15 -3.81
C ALA A 76 -9.37 -6.94 -2.90
N ASP A 77 -10.41 -6.17 -3.17
CA ASP A 77 -10.79 -4.97 -2.41
C ASP A 77 -10.97 -5.26 -0.92
N GLU A 78 -11.50 -6.43 -0.57
CA GLU A 78 -11.70 -6.88 0.80
C GLU A 78 -10.36 -7.02 1.55
N ALA A 79 -9.29 -7.42 0.85
CA ALA A 79 -7.98 -7.60 1.44
C ALA A 79 -7.27 -6.27 1.74
N LEU A 80 -7.80 -5.13 1.29
CA LEU A 80 -7.28 -3.81 1.64
C LEU A 80 -7.72 -3.38 3.05
N PHE A 81 -8.63 -4.13 3.69
CA PHE A 81 -9.17 -3.79 5.01
C PHE A 81 -9.05 -4.96 6.00
N SER A 82 -8.71 -4.65 7.24
CA SER A 82 -8.68 -5.63 8.35
C SER A 82 -10.07 -6.15 8.73
N ASP A 83 -11.11 -5.35 8.48
CA ASP A 83 -12.51 -5.77 8.48
C ASP A 83 -13.13 -5.41 7.13
N PRO A 84 -13.45 -6.39 6.26
CA PRO A 84 -13.97 -6.11 4.93
C PRO A 84 -15.39 -5.52 4.93
N THR A 85 -16.11 -5.61 6.04
CA THR A 85 -17.46 -5.03 6.18
C THR A 85 -17.44 -3.58 6.64
N ILE A 86 -16.31 -3.12 7.20
CA ILE A 86 -16.11 -1.77 7.68
C ILE A 86 -14.96 -1.15 6.86
N ARG A 87 -15.26 -0.50 5.74
CA ARG A 87 -14.25 0.11 4.86
C ARG A 87 -14.00 1.57 5.23
N THR A 88 -13.11 1.81 6.19
CA THR A 88 -12.79 3.14 6.74
C THR A 88 -11.28 3.32 6.85
N GLU A 89 -10.82 4.52 7.20
CA GLU A 89 -9.41 4.80 7.49
C GLU A 89 -8.86 3.94 8.65
N ALA A 90 -9.70 3.61 9.62
CA ALA A 90 -9.31 2.84 10.80
C ALA A 90 -8.98 1.38 10.45
N THR A 91 -9.57 0.85 9.37
CA THR A 91 -9.44 -0.55 8.96
C THR A 91 -8.56 -0.73 7.73
N ALA A 92 -8.19 0.34 7.02
CA ALA A 92 -7.40 0.28 5.79
C ALA A 92 -5.92 -0.09 6.02
N HIS A 93 -5.43 -1.10 5.31
CA HIS A 93 -4.02 -1.50 5.29
C HIS A 93 -3.15 -0.52 4.49
N PHE A 94 -3.72 0.17 3.49
CA PHE A 94 -2.98 1.05 2.61
C PHE A 94 -3.37 2.50 2.83
N THR A 95 -2.45 3.27 3.39
CA THR A 95 -2.61 4.71 3.62
C THR A 95 -1.66 5.49 2.72
N PHE A 96 -1.89 6.79 2.57
CA PHE A 96 -0.95 7.64 1.86
C PHE A 96 -0.81 9.01 2.52
N TRP A 97 0.30 9.65 2.18
CA TRP A 97 0.59 11.02 2.52
C TRP A 97 1.24 11.70 1.32
N ALA A 98 0.83 12.91 1.02
CA ALA A 98 1.47 13.76 0.03
C ALA A 98 1.56 15.19 0.53
N THR A 99 2.66 15.85 0.19
CA THR A 99 2.82 17.30 0.41
C THR A 99 3.06 17.94 -0.94
N THR A 100 2.27 18.95 -1.27
CA THR A 100 2.48 19.78 -2.47
C THR A 100 2.56 21.25 -2.11
N THR A 101 3.30 22.02 -2.92
CA THR A 101 3.42 23.47 -2.76
C THR A 101 2.91 24.14 -4.03
N LEU A 102 2.01 25.11 -3.88
CA LEU A 102 1.51 25.91 -4.99
C LEU A 102 2.65 26.61 -5.72
N THR A 103 2.68 26.46 -7.03
CA THR A 103 3.62 27.13 -7.93
C THR A 103 2.94 28.16 -8.82
N ALA A 104 1.62 28.03 -9.01
CA ALA A 104 0.81 29.00 -9.74
C ALA A 104 -0.61 29.03 -9.19
N ARG A 105 -1.22 30.22 -9.26
CA ARG A 105 -2.60 30.47 -8.88
C ARG A 105 -3.19 31.54 -9.80
N GLN A 106 -4.36 31.27 -10.35
CA GLN A 106 -5.12 32.20 -11.17
C GLN A 106 -6.57 32.21 -10.68
N GLU A 107 -7.15 33.40 -10.60
CA GLU A 107 -8.57 33.59 -10.35
C GLU A 107 -9.24 34.15 -11.61
N LEU A 108 -10.41 33.61 -11.96
CA LEU A 108 -11.24 34.11 -13.05
C LEU A 108 -12.71 33.93 -12.69
N GLY A 109 -13.37 35.00 -12.26
CA GLY A 109 -14.75 34.93 -11.79
C GLY A 109 -14.86 34.02 -10.56
N ASN A 110 -15.69 32.98 -10.65
CA ASN A 110 -15.83 31.97 -9.59
C ASN A 110 -14.85 30.79 -9.73
N LEU A 111 -13.91 30.84 -10.67
CA LEU A 111 -12.89 29.81 -10.84
C LEU A 111 -11.58 30.19 -10.15
N ILE A 112 -11.01 29.23 -9.43
CA ILE A 112 -9.65 29.29 -8.89
C ILE A 112 -8.86 28.12 -9.48
N ILE A 113 -7.86 28.44 -10.29
CA ILE A 113 -7.02 27.47 -10.98
C ILE A 113 -5.64 27.46 -10.31
N THR A 114 -5.15 26.30 -9.92
CA THR A 114 -3.85 26.16 -9.27
C THR A 114 -2.99 25.06 -9.88
N THR A 115 -1.68 25.25 -9.76
CA THR A 115 -0.68 24.21 -10.04
C THR A 115 0.17 24.04 -8.79
N ALA A 116 0.55 22.80 -8.48
CA ALA A 116 1.42 22.48 -7.36
C ALA A 116 2.41 21.37 -7.73
N LEU A 117 3.57 21.36 -7.08
CA LEU A 117 4.55 20.29 -7.18
C LEU A 117 4.76 19.64 -5.81
N GLY A 118 5.09 18.35 -5.79
CA GLY A 118 5.35 17.67 -4.52
C GLY A 118 5.68 16.20 -4.65
N THR A 119 5.48 15.49 -3.55
CA THR A 119 5.71 14.04 -3.46
C THR A 119 4.53 13.36 -2.78
N LEU A 120 4.26 12.12 -3.18
CA LEU A 120 3.28 11.24 -2.58
C LEU A 120 3.97 9.95 -2.14
N THR A 121 3.65 9.47 -0.95
CA THR A 121 4.11 8.20 -0.39
C THR A 121 2.91 7.34 -0.04
N ILE A 122 2.90 6.09 -0.49
CA ILE A 122 1.94 5.07 -0.08
C ILE A 122 2.61 4.19 0.97
N TYR A 123 1.89 3.94 2.05
CA TYR A 123 2.31 3.15 3.20
C TYR A 123 1.47 1.88 3.31
N PHE A 124 2.12 0.80 3.73
CA PHE A 124 1.47 -0.44 4.12
C PHE A 124 1.49 -0.59 5.65
N ASN A 125 0.33 -0.92 6.22
CA ASN A 125 0.10 -1.04 7.64
C ASN A 125 -0.32 -2.48 7.95
N ASP A 126 0.54 -3.26 8.62
CA ASP A 126 0.20 -4.61 9.09
C ASP A 126 -0.96 -4.58 10.10
N THR A 127 -1.03 -3.50 10.90
CA THR A 127 -2.12 -3.22 11.82
C THR A 127 -2.72 -1.86 11.47
N PRO A 128 -3.88 -1.82 10.78
CA PRO A 128 -4.58 -0.60 10.43
C PRO A 128 -4.95 0.26 11.64
N GLY A 129 -5.15 1.56 11.38
CA GLY A 129 -5.54 2.51 12.40
C GLY A 129 -5.40 3.95 11.93
N GLY A 130 -5.74 4.25 10.68
CA GLY A 130 -5.85 5.64 10.22
C GLY A 130 -6.92 6.40 11.01
N ASP A 131 -6.79 7.73 11.06
CA ASP A 131 -7.75 8.64 11.70
C ASP A 131 -7.62 10.03 11.07
N PHE A 132 -8.68 10.52 10.42
CA PHE A 132 -8.69 11.86 9.82
C PHE A 132 -8.56 13.00 10.83
N ASN A 133 -8.81 12.77 12.12
CA ASN A 133 -8.58 13.74 13.18
C ASN A 133 -7.12 13.76 13.67
N ASN A 134 -6.33 12.75 13.29
CA ASN A 134 -4.89 12.69 13.53
C ASN A 134 -4.15 12.40 12.22
N PRO A 135 -3.85 13.42 11.39
CA PRO A 135 -3.26 13.23 10.07
C PRO A 135 -1.95 12.43 10.08
N ALA A 136 -1.14 12.55 11.14
CA ALA A 136 0.09 11.77 11.28
C ALA A 136 -0.15 10.25 11.35
N SER A 137 -1.38 9.81 11.63
CA SER A 137 -1.75 8.40 11.62
C SER A 137 -1.53 7.71 10.27
N PHE A 138 -1.64 8.45 9.17
CA PHE A 138 -1.56 7.91 7.80
C PHE A 138 -0.12 7.59 7.35
N THR A 139 0.90 7.96 8.14
CA THR A 139 2.31 7.70 7.85
C THR A 139 2.94 6.62 8.73
N ARG A 140 2.14 5.96 9.60
CA ARG A 140 2.63 4.99 10.59
C ARG A 140 3.19 3.70 9.98
N GLY A 141 2.69 3.32 8.80
CA GLY A 141 3.10 2.12 8.11
C GLY A 141 4.49 2.20 7.50
N ARG A 142 4.89 1.14 6.81
CA ARG A 142 6.13 1.11 6.03
C ARG A 142 5.87 1.73 4.64
N PRO A 143 6.71 2.65 4.15
CA PRO A 143 6.56 3.16 2.79
C PRO A 143 6.80 2.04 1.77
N ILE A 144 5.88 1.89 0.82
CA ILE A 144 5.93 0.85 -0.22
C ILE A 144 5.99 1.42 -1.64
N ALA A 145 5.60 2.67 -1.84
CA ALA A 145 5.78 3.37 -3.09
C ALA A 145 5.91 4.86 -2.84
N THR A 146 6.74 5.53 -3.64
CA THR A 146 6.84 6.99 -3.66
C THR A 146 6.68 7.49 -5.07
N TYR A 147 6.14 8.70 -5.23
CA TYR A 147 5.86 9.33 -6.52
C TYR A 147 6.28 10.80 -6.47
N SER A 148 6.82 11.32 -7.57
CA SER A 148 6.78 12.75 -7.82
C SER A 148 5.39 13.13 -8.29
N VAL A 149 4.97 14.35 -7.96
CA VAL A 149 3.61 14.85 -8.22
C VAL A 149 3.70 16.20 -8.93
N ARG A 150 3.02 16.31 -10.07
CA ARG A 150 2.60 17.60 -10.63
C ARG A 150 1.08 17.66 -10.64
N HIS A 151 0.53 18.53 -9.81
CA HIS A 151 -0.90 18.69 -9.60
C HIS A 151 -1.42 19.92 -10.35
N HIS A 152 -2.56 19.76 -11.00
CA HIS A 152 -3.36 20.84 -11.60
C HIS A 152 -4.78 20.75 -11.07
N ASN A 153 -5.33 21.87 -10.61
CA ASN A 153 -6.64 21.91 -9.98
C ASN A 153 -7.47 23.06 -10.52
N VAL A 154 -8.76 22.77 -10.71
CA VAL A 154 -9.79 23.78 -10.99
C VAL A 154 -10.82 23.69 -9.87
N LEU A 155 -10.91 24.76 -9.07
CA LEU A 155 -11.92 24.92 -8.04
C LEU A 155 -13.00 25.88 -8.54
N THR A 156 -14.25 25.45 -8.49
CA THR A 156 -15.42 26.29 -8.75
C THR A 156 -16.03 26.71 -7.42
N VAL A 157 -16.02 28.01 -7.12
CA VAL A 157 -16.67 28.60 -5.95
C VAL A 157 -18.18 28.59 -6.17
N LEU A 158 -18.91 28.00 -5.22
CA LEU A 158 -20.37 27.88 -5.26
C LEU A 158 -21.06 28.90 -4.35
N ALA A 159 -20.44 29.17 -3.20
CA ALA A 159 -20.90 30.12 -2.20
C ALA A 159 -19.69 30.66 -1.43
N PRO A 160 -19.84 31.71 -0.60
CA PRO A 160 -18.76 32.17 0.25
C PRO A 160 -18.16 31.01 1.05
N ASN A 161 -16.85 30.77 0.86
CA ASN A 161 -16.07 29.73 1.51
C ASN A 161 -16.41 28.28 1.12
N GLU A 162 -17.20 28.05 0.07
CA GLU A 162 -17.56 26.71 -0.39
C GLU A 162 -17.27 26.55 -1.88
N GLY A 163 -16.73 25.40 -2.27
CA GLY A 163 -16.46 25.11 -3.67
C GLY A 163 -16.32 23.63 -3.97
N ILE A 164 -16.40 23.29 -5.25
CA ILE A 164 -16.12 21.95 -5.77
C ILE A 164 -14.79 21.99 -6.51
N THR A 165 -13.94 21.03 -6.22
CA THR A 165 -12.63 20.91 -6.82
C THR A 165 -12.62 19.77 -7.84
N LEU A 166 -11.92 19.98 -8.95
CA LEU A 166 -11.53 18.98 -9.92
C LEU A 166 -10.01 19.01 -10.00
N GLY A 167 -9.38 17.97 -9.45
CA GLY A 167 -7.95 17.81 -9.39
C GLY A 167 -7.47 16.78 -10.40
N VAL A 168 -6.32 17.04 -10.99
CA VAL A 168 -5.57 16.08 -11.79
C VAL A 168 -4.13 16.10 -11.30
N ALA A 169 -3.54 14.92 -11.07
CA ALA A 169 -2.11 14.82 -10.85
C ALA A 169 -1.44 13.93 -11.89
N GLU A 170 -0.30 14.38 -12.40
CA GLU A 170 0.69 13.54 -13.08
C GLU A 170 1.61 12.95 -12.01
N LEU A 171 1.76 11.63 -12.06
CA LEU A 171 2.54 10.86 -11.10
C LEU A 171 3.65 10.13 -11.85
N ALA A 172 4.89 10.22 -11.36
CA ALA A 172 5.97 9.35 -11.79
C ALA A 172 6.49 8.57 -10.58
N GLN A 173 6.41 7.25 -10.64
CA GLN A 173 6.81 6.39 -9.53
C GLN A 173 8.33 6.41 -9.34
N LEU A 174 8.78 6.77 -8.15
CA LEU A 174 10.20 6.90 -7.78
C LEU A 174 10.73 5.64 -7.09
N SER A 175 9.91 4.98 -6.27
CA SER A 175 10.27 3.74 -5.59
C SER A 175 9.11 2.74 -5.54
N ALA A 176 9.45 1.46 -5.37
CA ALA A 176 8.51 0.35 -5.25
C ALA A 176 9.12 -0.74 -4.36
N GLU A 177 8.75 -0.76 -3.08
CA GLU A 177 9.20 -1.77 -2.14
C GLU A 177 8.20 -2.94 -2.07
N SER A 178 8.71 -4.13 -1.78
CA SER A 178 7.85 -5.30 -1.61
C SER A 178 7.12 -5.23 -0.26
N PHE A 179 5.91 -5.80 -0.16
CA PHE A 179 5.15 -5.95 1.08
C PHE A 179 4.47 -7.31 1.14
N ALA A 180 4.28 -7.80 2.36
CA ALA A 180 3.55 -9.03 2.60
C ALA A 180 2.09 -8.70 2.84
N LEU A 181 1.19 -9.26 2.05
CA LEU A 181 -0.25 -9.20 2.31
C LEU A 181 -0.78 -10.64 2.24
N ASN A 182 -1.46 -11.07 3.29
CA ASN A 182 -1.80 -12.49 3.48
C ASN A 182 -0.54 -13.37 3.39
N ALA A 183 -0.60 -14.47 2.63
CA ALA A 183 0.53 -15.36 2.39
C ALA A 183 1.37 -14.97 1.14
N GLY A 184 1.19 -13.78 0.58
CA GLY A 184 1.84 -13.34 -0.66
C GLY A 184 2.83 -12.20 -0.45
N SER A 185 3.91 -12.21 -1.24
CA SER A 185 4.78 -11.05 -1.44
C SER A 185 4.29 -10.25 -2.65
N HIS A 186 4.09 -8.95 -2.47
CA HIS A 186 3.56 -8.05 -3.49
C HIS A 186 4.47 -6.83 -3.66
N ARG A 187 4.41 -6.17 -4.81
CA ARG A 187 5.02 -4.86 -5.04
C ARG A 187 4.05 -3.99 -5.81
N LEU A 188 3.85 -2.76 -5.33
CA LEU A 188 3.00 -1.80 -6.01
C LEU A 188 3.77 -1.14 -7.15
N GLY A 189 3.35 -1.39 -8.39
CA GLY A 189 3.95 -0.79 -9.57
C GLY A 189 5.43 -1.13 -9.77
N ARG A 190 6.15 -0.18 -10.37
CA ARG A 190 7.61 -0.24 -10.60
C ARG A 190 8.18 1.19 -10.73
N PRO A 191 9.45 1.44 -10.36
CA PRO A 191 10.07 2.73 -10.60
C PRO A 191 10.02 3.11 -12.09
N GLY A 192 9.76 4.38 -12.38
CA GLY A 192 9.57 4.91 -13.73
C GLY A 192 8.15 4.78 -14.28
N LEU A 193 7.24 4.07 -13.59
CA LEU A 193 5.84 3.96 -14.02
C LEU A 193 5.17 5.35 -14.01
N GLY A 194 4.62 5.75 -15.15
CA GLY A 194 3.84 6.98 -15.30
C GLY A 194 2.35 6.71 -15.07
N ALA A 195 1.71 7.57 -14.28
CA ALA A 195 0.29 7.47 -13.99
C ALA A 195 -0.39 8.84 -13.89
N ARG A 196 -1.71 8.85 -14.04
CA ARG A 196 -2.54 10.05 -13.91
C ARG A 196 -3.65 9.80 -12.90
N LEU A 197 -3.70 10.64 -11.87
CA LEU A 197 -4.75 10.69 -10.87
C LEU A 197 -5.80 11.72 -11.28
N GLN A 198 -7.06 11.39 -11.11
CA GLN A 198 -8.18 12.33 -11.22
C GLN A 198 -9.00 12.30 -9.92
N ALA A 199 -9.28 13.46 -9.36
CA ALA A 199 -10.00 13.60 -8.10
C ALA A 199 -11.11 14.65 -8.21
N SER A 200 -12.18 14.43 -7.47
CA SER A 200 -13.23 15.43 -7.30
C SER A 200 -13.75 15.44 -5.88
N GLY A 201 -14.15 16.61 -5.39
CA GLY A 201 -14.52 16.76 -4.01
C GLY A 201 -15.04 18.13 -3.65
N GLN A 202 -15.67 18.23 -2.48
CA GLN A 202 -16.14 19.49 -1.94
C GLN A 202 -15.15 20.02 -0.92
N GLY A 203 -14.89 21.32 -1.01
CA GLY A 203 -13.98 22.05 -0.14
C GLY A 203 -14.66 23.15 0.64
N ARG A 204 -14.07 23.47 1.78
CA ARG A 204 -14.44 24.60 2.62
C ARG A 204 -13.22 25.41 3.00
N ARG A 205 -13.29 26.73 2.78
CA ARG A 205 -12.33 27.68 3.35
C ARG A 205 -12.70 27.97 4.80
N THR A 206 -11.75 27.81 5.70
CA THR A 206 -11.94 28.03 7.14
C THR A 206 -11.33 29.35 7.60
N GLN A 207 -10.39 29.90 6.83
CA GLN A 207 -9.74 31.16 7.12
C GLN A 207 -9.35 31.87 5.82
N VAL A 208 -9.56 33.19 5.76
CA VAL A 208 -9.21 34.00 4.58
C VAL A 208 -7.72 34.33 4.57
N GLU A 209 -7.19 34.80 5.71
CA GLU A 209 -5.78 35.20 5.85
C GLU A 209 -5.22 34.80 7.23
N PRO A 210 -4.08 34.08 7.31
CA PRO A 210 -3.56 33.24 6.23
C PRO A 210 -4.63 32.27 5.72
N LEU A 211 -4.56 31.97 4.42
CA LEU A 211 -5.50 31.07 3.76
C LEU A 211 -5.47 29.69 4.42
N LYS A 212 -6.61 29.24 4.94
CA LYS A 212 -6.81 27.85 5.37
C LYS A 212 -8.07 27.28 4.76
N ALA A 213 -7.96 26.07 4.25
CA ALA A 213 -9.07 25.34 3.67
C ALA A 213 -8.87 23.84 3.84
N PHE A 214 -9.94 23.08 3.66
CA PHE A 214 -9.82 21.63 3.47
C PHE A 214 -10.76 21.19 2.35
N VAL A 215 -10.45 20.03 1.77
CA VAL A 215 -11.27 19.37 0.74
C VAL A 215 -11.34 17.88 1.04
N LEU A 216 -12.52 17.29 0.92
CA LEU A 216 -12.71 15.84 0.91
C LEU A 216 -12.95 15.38 -0.53
N LEU A 217 -12.16 14.42 -1.01
CA LEU A 217 -12.18 13.97 -2.40
C LEU A 217 -12.27 12.44 -2.50
N GLY A 218 -12.92 11.98 -3.55
CA GLY A 218 -12.69 10.66 -4.12
C GLY A 218 -11.78 10.78 -5.34
N ALA A 219 -10.89 9.82 -5.55
CA ALA A 219 -9.98 9.81 -6.70
C ALA A 219 -9.76 8.42 -7.27
N HIS A 220 -9.38 8.38 -8.55
CA HIS A 220 -8.90 7.17 -9.22
C HIS A 220 -7.63 7.47 -10.02
N VAL A 221 -6.86 6.43 -10.33
CA VAL A 221 -5.61 6.51 -11.07
C VAL A 221 -5.64 5.58 -12.26
N ILE A 222 -5.17 6.07 -13.40
CA ILE A 222 -4.88 5.25 -14.59
C ILE A 222 -3.38 5.27 -14.88
N VAL A 223 -2.83 4.16 -15.37
CA VAL A 223 -1.44 4.09 -15.86
C VAL A 223 -1.40 4.73 -17.25
N THR A 224 -0.47 5.66 -17.45
CA THR A 224 -0.30 6.38 -18.73
C THR A 224 0.90 5.90 -19.52
N GLU A 225 1.92 5.37 -18.84
CA GLU A 225 3.13 4.84 -19.46
C GLU A 225 3.51 3.54 -18.76
N ARG A 226 3.70 2.46 -19.54
CA ARG A 226 4.07 1.13 -19.06
C ARG A 226 5.54 0.88 -19.33
#